data_AF-A0A4R1GHH5-F1
#
_entry.id   AF-A0A4R1GHH5-F1
#
_cell.length_a   1.000
_cell.length_b   1.000
_cell.length_c   1.000
_cell.angle_alpha   90.00
_cell.angle_beta   90.00
_cell.angle_gamma   90.00
#
_symmetry.space_group_name_H-M   'P 1'
#
loop_
_entity.id
_entity.type
_entity.pdbx_description
1 polymer ?
#
loop_
_entity_poly.entity_id
_entity_poly.type
_entity_poly.pdbx_seq_one_letter_code
_entity_poly.pdbx_strand_id
1 'polypeptide(L)'
;MTEKDLTTKLVEALEKLPEVKKVEVVPICEIYIDTCLKVFVHEKSTDVKMKVADAVTRVAMEEQERLGKYPEIYWDIEVEK
;
A
#
# COMPACT_ATOMS: atom_id res chain seq x y z
N MET A 1 -17.67 -12.91 -9.25
CA MET A 1 -17.01 -11.72 -8.66
C MET A 1 -15.53 -12.05 -8.65
N THR A 2 -14.71 -11.33 -9.40
CA THR A 2 -13.26 -11.62 -9.49
C THR A 2 -12.60 -11.17 -8.19
N GLU A 3 -11.92 -12.09 -7.51
CA GLU A 3 -11.17 -11.76 -6.29
C GLU A 3 -10.05 -10.79 -6.65
N LYS A 4 -9.98 -9.63 -5.98
CA LYS A 4 -8.95 -8.62 -6.23
C LYS A 4 -7.63 -9.08 -5.60
N ASP A 5 -6.53 -8.92 -6.33
CA ASP A 5 -5.18 -9.19 -5.83
C ASP A 5 -4.80 -8.23 -4.67
N LEU A 6 -3.89 -8.66 -3.80
CA LEU A 6 -3.36 -7.88 -2.66
C LEU A 6 -2.93 -6.48 -3.12
N THR A 7 -2.21 -6.41 -4.24
CA THR A 7 -1.69 -5.17 -4.82
C THR A 7 -2.84 -4.23 -5.20
N THR A 8 -3.89 -4.75 -5.85
CA THR A 8 -5.06 -3.96 -6.24
C THR A 8 -5.81 -3.43 -5.01
N LYS A 9 -5.98 -4.26 -3.97
CA LYS A 9 -6.65 -3.83 -2.73
C LYS A 9 -5.86 -2.73 -2.02
N LEU A 10 -4.53 -2.82 -1.99
CA LEU A 10 -3.67 -1.79 -1.40
C LEU A 10 -3.74 -0.47 -2.17
N VAL A 11 -3.63 -0.51 -3.50
CA VAL A 11 -3.76 0.68 -4.35
C VAL A 11 -5.11 1.36 -4.11
N GLU A 12 -6.21 0.61 -4.16
CA GLU A 12 -7.55 1.16 -3.92
C GLU A 12 -7.77 1.71 -2.51
N ALA A 13 -7.13 1.11 -1.50
CA ALA A 13 -7.23 1.59 -0.12
C ALA A 13 -6.46 2.91 0.06
N LEU A 14 -5.29 3.01 -0.57
CA LEU A 14 -4.41 4.17 -0.48
C LEU A 14 -4.92 5.35 -1.32
N GLU A 15 -5.42 5.12 -2.53
CA GLU A 15 -5.99 6.18 -3.38
C GLU A 15 -7.29 6.78 -2.82
N LYS A 16 -7.93 6.12 -1.85
CA LYS A 16 -9.08 6.69 -1.12
C LYS A 16 -8.66 7.73 -0.07
N LEU A 17 -7.38 7.80 0.30
CA LEU A 17 -6.90 8.80 1.24
C LEU A 17 -6.81 10.15 0.53
N PRO A 18 -7.45 11.22 1.05
CA PRO A 18 -7.47 12.52 0.39
C PRO A 18 -6.10 13.16 0.25
N GLU A 19 -5.10 12.71 1.03
CA GLU A 19 -3.73 13.21 0.97
C GLU A 19 -2.86 12.50 -0.08
N VAL A 20 -3.33 11.38 -0.63
CA VAL A 20 -2.64 10.59 -1.65
C VAL A 20 -3.08 11.07 -3.04
N LYS A 21 -2.10 11.47 -3.86
CA LYS A 21 -2.30 11.87 -5.26
C LYS A 21 -2.39 10.67 -6.19
N LYS A 22 -1.47 9.72 -6.02
CA LYS A 22 -1.35 8.51 -6.83
C LYS A 22 -0.54 7.45 -6.10
N VAL A 23 -0.72 6.20 -6.48
CA VAL A 23 0.08 5.07 -6.03
C VAL A 23 0.68 4.38 -7.23
N GLU A 24 1.99 4.19 -7.23
CA GLU A 24 2.70 3.44 -8.25
C GLU A 24 3.12 2.07 -7.69
N VAL A 25 2.84 1.01 -8.45
CA VAL A 25 3.32 -0.33 -8.13
C VAL A 25 4.73 -0.47 -8.68
N VAL A 26 5.70 -0.76 -7.80
CA VAL A 26 7.10 -0.90 -8.17
C VAL A 26 7.38 -2.37 -8.46
N PRO A 27 8.03 -2.72 -9.58
CA PRO A 27 8.42 -4.10 -9.86
C PRO A 27 9.38 -4.61 -8.78
N ILE A 28 9.08 -5.79 -8.25
CA ILE A 28 9.81 -6.40 -7.15
C ILE A 28 10.98 -7.21 -7.73
N CYS A 29 12.19 -6.89 -7.31
CA CYS A 29 13.40 -7.64 -7.67
C CYS A 29 13.89 -8.57 -6.55
N GLU A 30 13.31 -8.46 -5.34
CA GLU A 30 13.74 -9.21 -4.16
C GLU A 30 12.85 -10.42 -3.89
N ILE A 31 13.49 -11.51 -3.48
CA ILE A 31 12.80 -12.70 -2.98
C ILE A 31 12.15 -12.32 -1.64
N TYR A 32 10.94 -12.81 -1.36
CA TYR A 32 10.16 -12.61 -0.13
C TYR A 32 9.30 -11.34 -0.02
N ILE A 33 9.37 -10.38 -0.94
CA ILE A 33 8.44 -9.24 -0.97
C ILE A 33 7.21 -9.62 -1.81
N ASP A 34 6.01 -9.54 -1.22
CA ASP A 34 4.75 -9.86 -1.90
C ASP A 34 4.27 -8.67 -2.76
N THR A 35 4.45 -7.44 -2.29
CA THR A 35 4.18 -6.24 -3.10
C THR A 35 5.06 -5.05 -2.69
N CYS A 36 5.35 -4.17 -3.67
CA CYS A 36 6.12 -2.94 -3.45
C CYS A 36 5.37 -1.74 -4.03
N LEU A 37 5.17 -0.70 -3.21
CA LEU A 37 4.35 0.46 -3.55
C LEU A 37 5.12 1.76 -3.33
N LYS A 38 4.91 2.72 -4.22
CA LYS A 38 5.33 4.11 -4.04
C LYS A 38 4.11 5.00 -3.94
N VAL A 39 3.93 5.65 -2.80
CA VAL A 39 2.76 6.47 -2.49
C VAL A 39 3.13 7.94 -2.64
N PHE A 40 2.53 8.61 -3.61
CA PHE A 40 2.76 10.04 -3.83
C PHE A 40 1.71 10.84 -3.09
N VAL A 41 2.16 11.77 -2.26
CA VAL A 41 1.28 12.59 -1.40
C VAL A 41 1.40 14.07 -1.73
N HIS A 42 0.37 14.83 -1.39
CA HIS A 42 0.36 16.29 -1.55
C HIS A 42 1.40 16.97 -0.65
N GLU A 43 1.54 16.51 0.59
CA GLU A 43 2.46 17.06 1.59
C GLU A 43 3.00 15.95 2.49
N LYS A 44 4.28 16.04 2.88
CA LYS A 44 4.87 15.08 3.82
C LYS A 44 4.58 15.54 5.24
N SER A 45 3.61 14.91 5.89
CA SER A 45 3.38 15.04 7.32
C SER A 45 3.46 13.69 8.02
N THR A 46 3.75 13.69 9.32
CA THR A 46 3.73 12.48 10.15
C THR A 46 2.34 11.85 10.14
N ASP A 47 1.28 12.66 10.13
CA ASP A 47 -0.11 12.20 10.09
C ASP A 47 -0.43 11.42 8.81
N VAL A 48 0.08 11.88 7.66
CA VAL A 48 -0.09 11.17 6.37
C VAL A 48 0.65 9.84 6.41
N LYS A 49 1.86 9.79 6.97
CA LYS A 49 2.59 8.52 7.14
C LYS A 49 1.81 7.52 7.99
N MET A 50 1.20 7.98 9.09
CA MET A 50 0.39 7.12 9.96
C MET A 50 -0.85 6.62 9.23
N LYS A 51 -1.58 7.49 8.51
CA LYS A 51 -2.75 7.09 7.72
C LYS A 51 -2.43 6.07 6.63
N VAL A 52 -1.31 6.25 5.92
CA VAL A 52 -0.84 5.29 4.92
C VAL A 52 -0.47 3.96 5.58
N ALA A 53 0.28 3.99 6.69
CA ALA A 53 0.65 2.78 7.43
C ALA A 53 -0.58 2.02 7.95
N ASP A 54 -1.59 2.73 8.48
CA ASP A 54 -2.85 2.14 8.95
C ASP A 54 -3.63 1.50 7.81
N ALA A 55 -3.71 2.17 6.64
CA ALA A 55 -4.38 1.65 5.46
C ALA A 55 -3.70 0.37 4.94
N VAL A 56 -2.35 0.36 4.87
CA VAL A 56 -1.57 -0.82 4.49
C VAL A 56 -1.80 -1.96 5.49
N THR A 57 -1.69 -1.67 6.78
CA THR A 57 -1.85 -2.67 7.85
C THR A 57 -3.24 -3.29 7.83
N ARG A 58 -4.30 -2.51 7.62
CA ARG A 58 -5.66 -3.00 7.54
C ARG A 58 -5.83 -3.99 6.38
N VAL A 59 -5.35 -3.64 5.18
CA VAL A 59 -5.43 -4.53 4.02
C VAL A 59 -4.58 -5.78 4.23
N ALA A 60 -3.38 -5.64 4.81
CA ALA A 60 -2.50 -6.78 5.11
C ALA A 60 -3.16 -7.77 6.09
N MET A 61 -3.85 -7.28 7.11
CA MET A 61 -4.60 -8.11 8.06
C MET A 61 -5.79 -8.82 7.41
N GLU A 62 -6.57 -8.12 6.58
CA GLU A 62 -7.68 -8.72 5.83
C GLU A 62 -7.18 -9.83 4.89
N GLU A 63 -6.00 -9.64 4.29
CA GLU A 63 -5.40 -10.59 3.36
C GLU A 63 -4.65 -11.73 4.06
N GLN A 64 -4.26 -11.57 5.33
CA GLN A 64 -3.57 -12.60 6.09
C GLN A 64 -4.37 -13.90 6.17
N GLU A 65 -5.69 -13.80 6.39
CA GLU A 65 -6.57 -14.97 6.44
C GLU A 65 -6.62 -15.70 5.10
N ARG A 66 -6.60 -14.95 3.99
CA ARG A 66 -6.63 -15.51 2.63
C ARG A 66 -5.30 -16.14 2.23
N LEU A 67 -4.19 -15.46 2.54
CA LEU A 67 -2.84 -15.87 2.15
C LEU A 67 -2.26 -16.95 3.09
N GLY A 68 -2.84 -17.13 4.27
CA GLY A 68 -2.31 -18.02 5.31
C GLY A 68 -0.99 -17.53 5.93
N LYS A 69 -0.53 -16.33 5.56
CA LYS A 69 0.66 -15.65 6.07
C LYS A 69 0.41 -14.15 6.08
N TYR A 70 1.11 -13.42 6.95
CA TYR A 70 1.14 -11.97 6.85
C TYR A 70 1.94 -11.58 5.61
N PRO A 71 1.39 -10.77 4.69
CA PRO A 71 2.09 -10.40 3.47
C PRO A 71 3.25 -9.44 3.77
N GLU A 72 4.37 -9.64 3.08
CA GLU A 72 5.52 -8.74 3.15
C GLU A 72 5.32 -7.59 2.15
N ILE A 73 5.00 -6.40 2.67
CA ILE A 73 4.64 -5.23 1.88
C ILE A 73 5.68 -4.15 2.10
N TYR A 74 6.42 -3.80 1.05
CA TYR A 74 7.30 -2.63 1.06
C TYR A 74 6.57 -1.41 0.52
N TRP A 75 6.69 -0.27 1.18
CA TRP A 75 6.13 0.98 0.69
C TRP A 75 6.97 2.19 1.10
N ASP A 76 6.97 3.22 0.26
CA ASP A 76 7.61 4.51 0.55
C ASP A 76 6.69 5.68 0.17
N ILE A 77 6.91 6.84 0.83
CA ILE A 77 6.15 8.07 0.60
C ILE A 77 7.05 9.14 -0.03
N GLU A 78 6.63 9.59 -1.21
CA GLU A 78 7.24 10.67 -1.95
C GLU A 78 6.29 11.88 -2.08
N VAL A 79 6.85 13.08 -2.06
CA VAL A 79 6.08 14.31 -2.30
C VAL A 79 6.24 14.66 -3.77
N GLU A 80 5.12 14.69 -4.50
CA GLU A 80 5.12 15.16 -5.87
C GLU A 80 5.08 16.70 -5.88
N LYS A 81 6.22 17.31 -6.25
CA LYS A 81 6.42 18.77 -6.36
C LYS A 81 5.67 19.39 -7.53
#